data_AF-A0A7V9IW83-F1
#
_entry.id   AF-A0A7V9IW83-F1
#
_cell.length_a   1.000
_cell.length_b   1.000
_cell.length_c   1.000
_cell.angle_alpha   90.00
_cell.angle_beta   90.00
_cell.angle_gamma   90.00
#
_symmetry.space_group_name_H-M   'P 1'
#
loop_
_entity.id
_entity.type
_entity.pdbx_description
1 polymer ?
#
loop_
_entity_poly.entity_id
_entity_poly.type
_entity_poly.pdbx_seq_one_letter_code
_entity_poly.pdbx_strand_id
1 'polypeptide(L)'
;MFSIPRRAISSRTGRATLSIRVPGAGRITVLVRAKNGRRRFTVANIRRSVSSAGTYKITIKPNRTARRILKRKGRLKCSVKVTYKPNGGTARSTTRTLTLKLRRKRRRG
;
A
#
# COMPACT_ATOMS: atom_id res chain seq x y z
N MET A 1 1.38 17.33 11.41
CA MET A 1 2.29 16.29 10.86
C MET A 1 1.46 15.05 10.47
N PHE A 2 1.65 14.43 9.30
CA PHE A 2 0.94 13.18 8.95
C PHE A 2 1.77 11.99 9.46
N SER A 3 1.10 10.98 10.01
CA SER A 3 1.77 9.79 10.56
C SER A 3 1.20 8.52 9.95
N ILE A 4 2.10 7.59 9.65
CA ILE A 4 1.75 6.25 9.18
C ILE A 4 2.03 5.31 10.36
N PRO A 5 1.01 4.85 11.12
CA PRO A 5 1.22 3.83 12.14
C PRO A 5 1.93 2.61 11.53
N ARG A 6 2.93 2.09 12.25
CA ARG A 6 3.90 1.06 11.81
C ARG A 6 3.31 -0.22 11.20
N ARG A 7 2.02 -0.50 11.38
CA ARG A 7 1.39 -1.76 10.95
C ARG A 7 0.65 -1.60 9.61
N ALA A 8 1.37 -1.84 8.52
CA ALA A 8 0.71 -2.31 7.29
C ALA A 8 0.26 -3.76 7.53
N ILE A 9 -1.04 -3.97 7.70
CA ILE A 9 -1.58 -5.32 7.98
C ILE A 9 -1.69 -6.07 6.65
N SER A 10 -0.77 -7.00 6.39
CA SER A 10 -0.88 -7.93 5.27
C SER A 10 -1.90 -9.02 5.60
N SER A 11 -3.02 -9.02 4.90
CA SER A 11 -4.03 -10.08 4.96
C SER A 11 -3.52 -11.39 4.35
N ARG A 12 -4.07 -12.51 4.80
CA ARG A 12 -3.80 -13.87 4.25
C ARG A 12 -4.21 -14.01 2.78
N THR A 13 -4.95 -13.05 2.22
CA THR A 13 -5.40 -13.00 0.82
C THR A 13 -4.46 -12.22 -0.10
N GLY A 14 -3.31 -11.75 0.40
CA GLY A 14 -2.32 -10.99 -0.37
C GLY A 14 -2.61 -9.50 -0.49
N ARG A 15 -3.65 -8.99 0.20
CA ARG A 15 -3.91 -7.54 0.33
C ARG A 15 -3.17 -6.98 1.53
N ALA A 16 -2.87 -5.68 1.51
CA ALA A 16 -2.43 -4.97 2.71
C ALA A 16 -3.35 -3.80 3.02
N THR A 17 -3.63 -3.55 4.29
CA THR A 17 -4.33 -2.33 4.72
C THR A 17 -3.32 -1.39 5.36
N LEU A 18 -3.30 -0.15 4.88
CA LEU A 18 -2.46 0.93 5.39
C LEU A 18 -3.36 1.99 6.01
N SER A 19 -3.20 2.22 7.31
CA SER A 19 -3.84 3.35 7.98
C SER A 19 -2.96 4.58 7.81
N ILE A 20 -3.54 5.68 7.36
CA ILE A 20 -2.84 6.96 7.15
C ILE A 20 -3.58 8.01 7.95
N ARG A 21 -2.91 8.62 8.93
CA ARG A 21 -3.45 9.74 9.69
C ARG A 21 -3.07 11.04 8.99
N VAL A 22 -4.06 11.81 8.57
CA VAL A 22 -3.88 13.12 7.92
C VAL A 22 -4.40 14.24 8.83
N PRO A 23 -3.72 15.40 8.86
CA PRO A 23 -4.09 16.51 9.71
C PRO A 23 -5.19 17.42 9.14
N GLY A 24 -5.64 17.21 7.90
CA GLY A 24 -6.66 18.05 7.27
C GLY A 24 -7.07 17.55 5.89
N ALA A 25 -7.84 18.40 5.20
CA ALA A 25 -8.29 18.15 3.83
C ALA A 25 -7.12 18.14 2.83
N GLY A 26 -7.21 17.29 1.81
CA GLY A 26 -6.16 17.13 0.83
C GLY A 26 -6.33 15.90 -0.06
N ARG A 27 -5.24 15.48 -0.68
CA ARG A 27 -5.16 14.32 -1.57
C ARG A 27 -4.06 13.39 -1.11
N ILE A 28 -4.44 12.14 -0.87
CA ILE A 28 -3.53 11.03 -0.61
C ILE A 28 -3.30 10.28 -1.91
N THR A 29 -2.04 10.09 -2.28
CA THR A 29 -1.62 9.21 -3.37
C THR A 29 -0.74 8.11 -2.81
N VAL A 30 -1.13 6.85 -2.97
CA VAL A 30 -0.38 5.68 -2.52
C VAL A 30 0.11 4.91 -3.74
N LEU A 31 1.41 4.96 -3.96
CA LEU A 31 2.09 4.24 -5.03
C LEU A 31 2.86 3.05 -4.46
N VAL A 32 2.46 1.85 -4.86
CA VAL A 32 3.08 0.60 -4.43
C VAL A 32 3.86 0.03 -5.59
N ARG A 33 5.16 -0.12 -5.41
CA ARG A 33 6.08 -0.74 -6.38
C ARG A 33 6.67 -2.01 -5.80
N ALA A 34 6.93 -3.00 -6.63
CA ALA A 34 7.66 -4.20 -6.24
C ALA A 34 8.78 -4.48 -7.23
N LYS A 35 9.74 -5.27 -6.77
CA LYS A 35 10.84 -5.79 -7.58
C LYS A 35 10.71 -7.31 -7.65
N ASN A 36 10.81 -7.87 -8.85
CA ASN A 36 10.90 -9.31 -9.06
C ASN A 36 12.11 -9.60 -9.95
N GLY A 37 13.22 -10.06 -9.35
CA GLY A 37 14.50 -10.13 -10.03
C GLY A 37 15.00 -8.73 -10.40
N ARG A 38 15.38 -8.51 -11.66
CA ARG A 38 15.83 -7.19 -12.16
C ARG A 38 14.66 -6.24 -12.51
N ARG A 39 13.44 -6.75 -12.67
CA ARG A 39 12.29 -5.95 -13.12
C ARG A 39 11.56 -5.28 -11.95
N ARG A 40 11.34 -3.97 -12.05
CA ARG A 40 10.46 -3.20 -11.15
C ARG A 40 9.11 -3.00 -11.82
N PHE A 41 8.03 -3.15 -11.06
CA PHE A 41 6.68 -2.93 -11.58
C PHE A 41 5.78 -2.33 -10.50
N THR A 42 4.74 -1.63 -10.94
CA THR A 42 3.72 -1.07 -10.05
C THR A 42 2.77 -2.19 -9.63
N VAL A 43 2.58 -2.36 -8.33
CA VAL A 43 1.66 -3.34 -7.72
C VAL A 43 0.26 -2.74 -7.57
N ALA A 44 0.20 -1.47 -7.15
CA ALA A 44 -1.02 -0.71 -6.95
C ALA A 44 -0.72 0.79 -7.03
N ASN A 45 -1.69 1.55 -7.54
CA ASN A 45 -1.67 3.01 -7.51
C ASN A 45 -3.07 3.45 -7.05
N ILE A 46 -3.14 4.15 -5.93
CA ILE A 46 -4.39 4.54 -5.29
C ILE A 46 -4.36 6.03 -5.07
N ARG A 47 -5.41 6.72 -5.52
CA ARG A 47 -5.62 8.15 -5.24
C ARG A 47 -6.88 8.27 -4.43
N ARG A 48 -6.80 8.99 -3.30
CA ARG A 48 -7.94 9.23 -2.42
C ARG A 48 -7.95 10.69 -2.00
N SER A 49 -9.06 11.38 -2.26
CA SER A 49 -9.30 12.70 -1.71
C SER A 49 -9.80 12.55 -0.27
N VAL A 50 -9.32 13.41 0.61
CA VAL A 50 -9.71 13.47 2.03
C VAL A 50 -10.26 14.87 2.29
N SER A 51 -11.44 14.96 2.88
CA SER A 51 -12.13 16.22 3.15
C SER A 51 -11.86 16.76 4.56
N SER A 52 -11.38 15.92 5.48
CA SER A 52 -11.18 16.30 6.88
C SER A 52 -9.96 15.60 7.49
N ALA A 53 -9.53 16.11 8.64
CA ALA A 53 -8.52 15.46 9.45
C ALA A 53 -9.04 14.10 9.96
N GLY A 54 -8.20 13.07 9.94
CA GLY A 54 -8.63 11.75 10.37
C GLY A 54 -7.71 10.61 9.97
N THR A 55 -8.10 9.40 10.35
CA THR A 55 -7.38 8.18 9.97
C THR A 55 -8.10 7.49 8.82
N TYR A 56 -7.46 7.46 7.65
CA TYR A 56 -7.99 6.83 6.46
C TYR A 56 -7.35 5.47 6.25
N LYS A 57 -8.19 4.43 6.15
CA LYS A 57 -7.75 3.06 5.85
C LYS A 57 -7.69 2.86 4.34
N ILE A 58 -6.49 2.75 3.79
CA ILE A 58 -6.26 2.48 2.37
C ILE A 58 -5.96 0.99 2.17
N THR A 59 -6.84 0.30 1.46
CA THR A 59 -6.62 -1.10 1.08
C THR A 59 -5.80 -1.19 -0.21
N ILE A 60 -4.58 -1.70 -0.07
CA ILE A 60 -3.68 -2.04 -1.17
C ILE A 60 -4.12 -3.37 -1.78
N LYS A 61 -4.74 -3.29 -2.96
CA LYS A 61 -5.11 -4.44 -3.78
C LYS A 61 -3.98 -4.73 -4.78
N PRO A 62 -3.32 -5.91 -4.72
CA PRO A 62 -2.30 -6.27 -5.71
C PRO A 62 -2.95 -6.49 -7.09
N ASN A 63 -2.32 -5.95 -8.14
CA ASN A 63 -2.69 -6.21 -9.52
C ASN A 63 -2.44 -7.66 -9.96
N ARG A 64 -2.84 -8.00 -11.19
CA ARG A 64 -2.74 -9.36 -11.75
C ARG A 64 -1.31 -9.90 -11.70
N THR A 65 -0.31 -9.07 -12.03
CA THR A 65 1.12 -9.43 -12.02
C THR A 65 1.63 -9.70 -10.60
N ALA A 66 1.38 -8.78 -9.66
CA ALA A 66 1.76 -8.95 -8.26
C ALA A 66 1.11 -10.20 -7.65
N ARG A 67 -0.17 -10.43 -7.96
CA ARG A 67 -0.90 -11.61 -7.50
C ARG A 67 -0.33 -12.90 -8.06
N ARG A 68 0.06 -12.93 -9.34
CA ARG A 68 0.72 -14.09 -9.96
C ARG A 68 2.04 -14.41 -9.24
N ILE A 69 2.83 -13.39 -8.90
CA ILE A 69 4.08 -13.57 -8.14
C ILE A 69 3.80 -14.04 -6.72
N LEU A 70 2.82 -13.45 -6.03
CA LEU A 70 2.40 -13.88 -4.70
C LEU A 70 1.91 -15.34 -4.71
N LYS A 71 1.19 -15.79 -5.74
CA LYS A 71 0.79 -17.20 -5.90
C LYS A 71 1.97 -18.15 -6.10
N ARG A 72 3.03 -17.70 -6.79
CA ARG A 72 4.24 -18.49 -7.05
C ARG A 72 5.21 -18.53 -5.85
N LYS A 73 5.50 -17.37 -5.26
CA LYS A 73 6.53 -17.20 -4.22
C LYS A 73 5.98 -17.15 -2.79
N GLY A 74 4.68 -16.99 -2.60
CA GLY A 74 4.04 -16.79 -1.29
C GLY A 74 4.32 -15.44 -0.61
N ARG A 75 5.34 -14.70 -1.06
CA ARG A 75 5.75 -13.39 -0.53
C ARG A 75 6.22 -12.44 -1.62
N LEU A 76 6.00 -11.15 -1.43
CA LEU A 76 6.46 -10.07 -2.31
C LEU A 76 6.85 -8.84 -1.50
N LYS A 77 8.12 -8.44 -1.58
CA LYS A 77 8.60 -7.18 -0.98
C LYS A 77 8.18 -6.01 -1.87
N CYS A 78 7.47 -5.05 -1.29
CA CYS A 78 6.94 -3.88 -1.94
C CYS A 78 7.47 -2.61 -1.25
N SER A 79 7.71 -1.58 -2.04
CA SER A 79 7.92 -0.22 -1.57
C SER A 79 6.64 0.58 -1.77
N VAL A 80 6.17 1.23 -0.71
CA VAL A 80 4.95 2.05 -0.69
C VAL A 80 5.35 3.48 -0.46
N LYS A 81 5.19 4.29 -1.49
CA LYS A 81 5.30 5.73 -1.42
C LYS A 81 3.91 6.31 -1.18
N VAL A 82 3.70 6.86 0.01
CA VAL A 82 2.51 7.63 0.36
C VAL A 82 2.84 9.10 0.17
N THR A 83 2.07 9.79 -0.63
CA THR A 83 2.15 11.24 -0.82
C THR A 83 0.86 11.86 -0.31
N TYR A 84 0.96 12.82 0.61
CA TYR A 84 -0.14 13.63 1.10
C TYR A 84 0.05 15.07 0.63
N LYS A 85 -0.91 15.60 -0.14
CA LYS A 85 -0.96 16.99 -0.59
C LYS A 85 -2.14 17.68 0.11
N PRO A 86 -1.93 18.59 1.07
CA PRO A 86 -3.01 19.37 1.65
C PRO A 86 -3.59 20.36 0.62
N ASN A 87 -4.85 20.75 0.78
CA ASN A 87 -5.47 21.84 0.01
C ASN A 87 -4.90 23.17 0.52
N GLY A 88 -3.93 23.76 -0.19
CA GLY A 88 -3.26 25.01 0.22
C GLY A 88 -1.86 24.85 0.82
N GLY A 89 -1.18 23.70 0.61
CA GLY A 89 0.20 23.54 1.07
C GLY A 89 1.03 22.54 0.27
N THR A 90 2.28 22.37 0.67
CA THR A 90 3.27 21.53 -0.04
C THR A 90 2.98 20.05 0.14
N ALA A 91 3.04 19.30 -0.96
CA ALA A 91 2.93 17.85 -0.92
C ALA A 91 4.12 17.22 -0.17
N ARG A 92 3.84 16.38 0.82
CA ARG A 92 4.86 15.59 1.51
C ARG A 92 4.72 14.13 1.15
N SER A 93 5.85 13.44 0.97
CA SER A 93 5.85 12.00 0.69
C SER A 93 6.69 11.22 1.69
N THR A 94 6.22 10.03 2.04
CA THR A 94 6.91 9.08 2.90
C THR A 94 6.93 7.74 2.19
N THR A 95 8.12 7.15 2.12
CA THR A 95 8.29 5.81 1.56
C THR A 95 8.46 4.81 2.69
N ARG A 96 7.71 3.70 2.63
CA ARG A 96 7.80 2.57 3.56
C ARG A 96 7.91 1.28 2.80
N THR A 97 8.69 0.34 3.31
CA THR A 97 8.74 -1.01 2.76
C THR A 97 7.71 -1.88 3.46
N LEU A 98 7.01 -2.71 2.70
CA LEU A 98 6.09 -3.70 3.23
C LEU A 98 6.24 -5.01 2.48
N THR A 99 6.05 -6.12 3.17
CA THR A 99 6.07 -7.43 2.54
C THR A 99 4.64 -7.96 2.47
N LEU A 100 4.10 -8.06 1.25
CA LEU A 100 2.84 -8.76 1.01
C LEU A 100 3.08 -10.26 1.16
N LYS A 101 2.27 -10.90 2.00
CA LYS A 101 2.29 -12.36 2.16
C LYS A 101 0.96 -12.92 1.68
N LEU A 102 1.03 -13.96 0.85
CA LEU A 102 -0.11 -14.80 0.48
C LEU A 102 0.15 -16.18 1.09
N ARG A 103 -0.49 -16.48 2.22
CA ARG A 103 -0.52 -17.87 2.72
C ARG A 103 -1.28 -18.68 1.68
N ARG A 104 -0.62 -19.67 1.06
CA ARG A 104 -1.32 -20.68 0.26
C ARG A 104 -2.48 -21.20 1.12
N LYS A 105 -3.71 -21.06 0.66
CA LYS A 105 -4.83 -21.82 1.22
C LYS A 105 -4.42 -23.27 0.98
N ARG A 106 -4.04 -23.99 2.04
CA ARG A 106 -3.84 -25.45 2.00
C ARG A 106 -5.16 -25.96 1.41
N ARG A 107 -5.13 -26.56 0.21
CA ARG A 107 -6.32 -27.21 -0.36
C ARG A 107 -6.78 -28.18 0.73
N ARG A 108 -7.92 -27.91 1.36
CA ARG A 108 -8.66 -28.98 2.04
C ARG A 108 -9.13 -29.86 0.89
N GLY A 109 -8.72 -31.12 0.94
CA GLY A 109 -9.12 -32.17 0.00
C GLY A 109 -10.62 -32.33 -0.02
#